data_AF-A0AAU0F2A8-F1
#
_entry.id   AF-A0AAU0F2A8-F1
#
_cell.length_a   1.000
_cell.length_b   1.000
_cell.length_c   1.000
_cell.angle_alpha   90.00
_cell.angle_beta   90.00
_cell.angle_gamma   90.00
#
_symmetry.space_group_name_H-M   'P 1'
#
loop_
_entity.id
_entity.type
_entity.pdbx_description
1 polymer ?
#
loop_
_entity_poly.entity_id
_entity_poly.type
_entity_poly.pdbx_seq_one_letter_code
_entity_poly.pdbx_strand_id
1 'polypeptide(L)'
;MSAKKSKSYTTETPEPKKEFNFDGIVTIEGVLEILPDNYGFLRSSDFSYISSPDDVYVSTAQIRNYGLKTGDTVKGIVRLPKEGEKYFSLQKPIEVNGRDLDFIKDRVAFEYLTPLFPEEKFNLTEKGSTISTRIVDLFAPIGKGQRAMIVAQPKTGKTMLLKDIANAISANHPEAYMMVLLIDERPEEVTDMERSVMQRSSHLPLMKPQKNT
;
A
#
# COMPACT_ATOMS: atom_id res chain seq x y z
N MET A 1 -35.55 -25.91 72.31
CA MET A 1 -34.17 -25.65 71.83
C MET A 1 -34.22 -25.47 70.32
N SER A 2 -34.01 -24.26 69.82
CA SER A 2 -33.84 -24.00 68.39
C SER A 2 -32.91 -22.80 68.24
N ALA A 3 -31.64 -23.08 67.93
CA ALA A 3 -30.60 -22.07 67.75
C ALA A 3 -30.48 -21.75 66.25
N LYS A 4 -30.86 -20.53 65.86
CA LYS A 4 -30.59 -19.99 64.51
C LYS A 4 -29.11 -19.63 64.41
N LYS A 5 -28.37 -20.34 63.56
CA LYS A 5 -26.99 -19.99 63.15
C LYS A 5 -27.05 -18.91 62.08
N SER A 6 -26.50 -17.74 62.36
CA SER A 6 -26.23 -16.68 61.38
C SER A 6 -25.07 -17.11 60.46
N LYS A 7 -25.30 -17.09 59.14
CA LYS A 7 -24.23 -17.16 58.14
C LYS A 7 -23.82 -15.73 57.77
N SER A 8 -22.61 -15.34 58.11
CA SER A 8 -21.97 -14.11 57.61
C SER A 8 -21.59 -14.31 56.15
N TYR A 9 -22.12 -13.47 55.26
CA TYR A 9 -21.68 -13.36 53.88
C TYR A 9 -20.40 -12.50 53.84
N THR A 10 -19.28 -13.08 53.41
CA THR A 10 -18.08 -12.33 53.05
C THR A 10 -18.25 -11.89 51.60
N THR A 11 -18.48 -10.59 51.36
CA THR A 11 -18.41 -10.00 50.03
C THR A 11 -16.95 -9.85 49.63
N GLU A 12 -16.43 -10.82 48.87
CA GLU A 12 -15.17 -10.67 48.15
C GLU A 12 -15.33 -9.56 47.11
N THR A 13 -14.52 -8.51 47.25
CA THR A 13 -14.45 -7.41 46.28
C THR A 13 -13.63 -7.92 45.09
N PRO A 14 -14.15 -7.96 43.85
CA PRO A 14 -13.36 -8.38 42.71
C PRO A 14 -12.21 -7.39 42.49
N GLU A 15 -10.97 -7.88 42.48
CA GLU A 15 -9.80 -7.07 42.15
C GLU A 15 -9.98 -6.40 40.77
N PRO A 16 -9.52 -5.14 40.59
CA PRO A 16 -9.63 -4.46 39.31
C PRO A 16 -8.83 -5.24 38.27
N LYS A 17 -9.50 -5.65 37.18
CA LYS A 17 -8.86 -6.20 35.99
C LYS A 17 -7.80 -5.20 35.54
N LYS A 18 -6.53 -5.61 35.51
CA LYS A 18 -5.45 -4.82 34.92
C LYS A 18 -5.79 -4.57 33.45
N GLU A 19 -6.24 -3.36 33.13
CA GLU A 19 -6.33 -2.87 31.76
C GLU A 19 -4.91 -2.73 31.23
N PHE A 20 -4.51 -3.59 30.30
CA PHE A 20 -3.27 -3.42 29.57
C PHE A 20 -3.43 -2.22 28.64
N ASN A 21 -2.74 -1.12 28.96
CA ASN A 21 -2.75 0.08 28.15
C ASN A 21 -1.75 -0.08 26.99
N PHE A 22 -2.25 -0.43 25.81
CA PHE A 22 -1.46 -0.57 24.57
C PHE A 22 -1.39 0.73 23.76
N ASP A 23 -1.85 1.85 24.31
CA ASP A 23 -1.78 3.16 23.65
C ASP A 23 -0.33 3.50 23.27
N GLY A 24 -0.08 3.69 21.97
CA GLY A 24 1.20 4.16 21.44
C GLY A 24 2.21 3.10 21.00
N ILE A 25 1.87 1.80 21.02
CA ILE A 25 2.81 0.72 20.66
C ILE A 25 2.62 0.23 19.22
N VAL A 26 1.42 0.40 18.64
CA VAL A 26 1.12 -0.11 17.31
C VAL A 26 1.47 0.93 16.25
N THR A 27 2.38 0.55 15.36
CA THR A 27 2.70 1.32 14.15
C THR A 27 2.06 0.63 12.97
N ILE A 28 1.37 1.40 12.12
CA ILE A 28 0.79 0.89 10.88
C ILE A 28 1.31 1.71 9.70
N GLU A 29 1.25 1.12 8.52
CA GLU A 29 1.52 1.76 7.25
C GLU A 29 0.34 1.53 6.31
N GLY A 30 -0.06 2.57 5.58
CA GLY A 30 -1.14 2.48 4.59
C GLY A 30 -1.19 3.70 3.68
N VAL A 31 -1.92 3.58 2.58
CA VAL A 31 -2.08 4.66 1.60
C VAL A 31 -3.30 5.49 1.96
N LEU A 32 -3.12 6.80 2.11
CA LEU A 32 -4.17 7.73 2.47
C LEU A 32 -5.16 7.92 1.32
N GLU A 33 -6.44 7.70 1.61
CA GLU A 33 -7.56 8.11 0.78
C GLU A 33 -8.36 9.20 1.52
N ILE A 34 -8.42 10.40 0.94
CA ILE A 34 -9.24 11.51 1.47
C ILE A 34 -10.62 11.47 0.82
N LEU A 35 -11.65 11.44 1.66
CA LEU A 35 -13.06 11.44 1.26
C LEU A 35 -13.58 12.88 1.08
N PRO A 36 -14.74 13.09 0.43
CA PRO A 36 -15.28 14.43 0.12
C PRO A 36 -15.42 15.37 1.32
N ASP A 37 -15.65 14.84 2.51
CA ASP A 37 -15.77 15.62 3.75
C ASP A 37 -14.42 15.97 4.38
N ASN A 38 -13.31 15.79 3.66
CA ASN A 38 -11.93 16.11 4.06
C ASN A 38 -11.39 15.34 5.29
N TYR A 39 -12.03 14.24 5.67
CA TYR A 39 -11.38 13.21 6.48
C TYR A 39 -10.91 12.08 5.56
N GLY A 40 -10.07 11.18 6.07
CA GLY A 40 -9.55 10.09 5.24
C GLY A 40 -9.32 8.80 6.01
N PHE A 41 -8.96 7.78 5.24
CA PHE A 41 -8.57 6.48 5.76
C PHE A 41 -7.23 6.05 5.17
N LEU A 42 -6.38 5.44 5.98
CA LEU A 42 -5.22 4.71 5.48
C LEU A 42 -5.68 3.32 5.06
N ARG A 43 -5.62 3.06 3.76
CA ARG A 43 -5.96 1.77 3.14
C ARG A 43 -4.73 0.87 3.11
N SER A 44 -4.93 -0.41 3.44
CA SER A 44 -3.84 -1.39 3.37
C SER A 44 -3.67 -1.97 1.96
N SER A 45 -2.41 -2.21 1.57
CA SER A 45 -2.07 -2.94 0.35
C SER A 45 -2.54 -4.39 0.39
N ASP A 46 -2.64 -5.00 1.58
CA ASP A 46 -3.04 -6.40 1.75
C ASP A 46 -4.49 -6.64 1.31
N PHE A 47 -5.32 -5.60 1.42
CA PHE A 47 -6.72 -5.60 0.96
C PHE A 47 -6.89 -4.93 -0.41
N SER A 48 -5.81 -4.78 -1.20
CA SER A 48 -5.82 -4.11 -2.51
C SER A 48 -6.43 -2.69 -2.46
N TYR A 49 -6.21 -1.98 -1.35
CA TYR A 49 -6.66 -0.61 -1.10
C TYR A 49 -8.19 -0.43 -1.05
N ILE A 50 -8.91 -1.48 -0.66
CA ILE A 50 -10.36 -1.45 -0.50
C ILE A 50 -10.72 -1.21 0.95
N SER A 51 -11.90 -0.63 1.18
CA SER A 51 -12.46 -0.44 2.51
C SER A 51 -12.44 -1.72 3.34
N SER A 52 -11.69 -1.65 4.44
CA SER A 52 -11.56 -2.71 5.42
C SER A 52 -11.94 -2.20 6.81
N PRO A 53 -12.50 -3.04 7.71
CA PRO A 53 -12.64 -2.70 9.11
C PRO A 53 -11.32 -2.30 9.79
N ASP A 54 -10.19 -2.76 9.24
CA ASP A 54 -8.84 -2.48 9.75
C ASP A 54 -8.28 -1.13 9.26
N ASP A 55 -9.05 -0.36 8.48
CA ASP A 55 -8.63 0.95 8.00
C ASP A 55 -8.46 1.94 9.15
N VAL A 56 -7.49 2.85 8.97
CA VAL A 56 -7.14 3.82 10.00
C VAL A 56 -7.68 5.19 9.65
N TYR A 57 -8.57 5.70 10.49
CA TYR A 57 -9.14 7.03 10.38
C TYR A 57 -8.06 8.11 10.57
N VAL A 58 -8.07 9.07 9.64
CA VAL A 58 -7.24 10.27 9.66
C VAL A 58 -8.15 11.50 9.67
N SER A 59 -7.97 12.35 10.68
CA SER A 59 -8.78 13.55 10.83
C SER A 59 -8.38 14.65 9.84
N THR A 60 -9.34 15.53 9.51
CA THR A 60 -9.11 16.71 8.68
C THR A 60 -7.99 17.60 9.20
N ALA A 61 -7.88 17.73 10.52
CA ALA A 61 -6.82 18.51 11.16
C ALA A 61 -5.43 17.90 10.90
N GLN A 62 -5.30 16.58 10.98
CA GLN A 62 -4.03 15.90 10.67
C GLN A 62 -3.67 16.03 9.20
N ILE A 63 -4.63 15.81 8.29
CA ILE A 63 -4.43 15.96 6.84
C ILE A 63 -3.88 17.36 6.55
N ARG A 64 -4.51 18.40 7.11
CA ARG A 64 -4.09 19.79 6.91
C ARG A 64 -2.73 20.10 7.55
N ASN A 65 -2.54 19.72 8.81
CA ASN A 65 -1.34 20.09 9.58
C ASN A 65 -0.07 19.41 9.06
N TYR A 66 -0.18 18.18 8.54
CA TYR A 66 0.94 17.44 7.96
C TYR A 66 1.00 17.57 6.43
N GLY A 67 0.11 18.35 5.81
CA GLY A 67 0.10 18.58 4.36
C GLY A 67 -0.14 17.31 3.54
N LEU A 68 -0.87 16.34 4.10
CA LEU A 68 -1.12 15.04 3.47
C LEU A 68 -2.08 15.17 2.29
N LYS A 69 -1.92 14.30 1.30
CA LYS A 69 -2.76 14.22 0.10
C LYS A 69 -3.16 12.77 -0.18
N THR A 70 -4.26 12.58 -0.90
CA THR A 70 -4.65 11.25 -1.39
C THR A 70 -3.50 10.61 -2.17
N GLY A 71 -3.20 9.35 -1.89
CA GLY A 71 -2.08 8.61 -2.48
C GLY A 71 -0.80 8.61 -1.64
N ASP A 72 -0.72 9.40 -0.57
CA ASP A 72 0.42 9.36 0.33
C ASP A 72 0.47 8.05 1.12
N THR A 73 1.61 7.37 1.10
CA THR A 73 1.88 6.24 1.99
C THR A 73 2.29 6.80 3.34
N VAL A 74 1.43 6.63 4.36
CA VAL A 74 1.66 7.18 5.71
C VAL A 74 1.96 6.03 6.65
N LYS A 75 3.11 6.12 7.33
CA LYS A 75 3.46 5.25 8.44
C LYS A 75 3.31 6.02 9.73
N GLY A 76 2.58 5.49 10.70
CA GLY A 76 2.27 6.22 11.92
C GLY A 76 1.80 5.37 13.08
N ILE A 77 1.80 6.00 14.25
CA ILE A 77 1.31 5.42 15.50
C ILE A 77 -0.20 5.51 15.49
N VAL A 78 -0.87 4.40 15.81
CA VAL A 78 -2.33 4.31 15.85
C VAL A 78 -2.82 4.04 17.26
N ARG A 79 -4.06 4.44 17.52
CA ARG A 79 -4.79 4.08 18.74
C ARG A 79 -5.99 3.21 18.41
N LEU A 80 -6.37 2.42 19.40
CA LEU A 80 -7.59 1.64 19.37
C LEU A 80 -8.83 2.57 19.29
N PRO A 81 -9.90 2.11 18.64
CA PRO A 81 -11.19 2.80 18.67
C PRO A 81 -11.66 2.96 20.12
N LYS A 82 -12.09 4.17 20.47
CA LYS A 82 -12.78 4.43 21.74
C LYS A 82 -14.25 4.00 21.66
N GLU A 83 -14.93 4.02 22.80
CA GLU A 83 -16.35 3.71 22.88
C GLU A 83 -17.15 4.60 21.90
N GLY A 84 -17.82 3.97 20.93
CA GLY A 84 -18.55 4.65 19.85
C GLY A 84 -17.78 4.86 18.54
N GLU A 85 -16.48 4.59 18.50
CA GLU A 85 -15.67 4.61 17.26
C GLU A 85 -15.62 3.21 16.63
N LYS A 86 -15.67 3.15 15.29
CA LYS A 86 -15.59 1.87 14.54
C LYS A 86 -14.18 1.50 14.08
N TYR A 87 -13.31 2.50 13.90
CA TYR A 87 -12.02 2.34 13.22
C TYR A 87 -10.87 2.74 14.15
N PHE A 88 -9.69 2.19 13.89
CA PHE A 88 -8.46 2.72 14.46
C PHE A 88 -8.28 4.18 14.06
N SER A 89 -7.61 4.96 14.90
CA SER A 89 -7.36 6.38 14.61
C SER A 89 -5.86 6.65 14.60
N LEU A 90 -5.40 7.37 13.58
CA LEU A 90 -4.02 7.84 13.53
C LEU A 90 -3.79 8.79 14.71
N GLN A 91 -2.78 8.52 15.54
CA GLN A 91 -2.34 9.49 16.56
C GLN A 91 -1.33 10.45 15.96
N LYS A 92 -0.24 9.91 15.41
CA LYS A 92 0.89 10.69 14.91
C LYS A 92 1.53 10.00 13.71
N PRO A 93 1.68 10.67 12.56
CA PRO A 93 2.50 10.17 11.47
C PRO A 93 3.98 10.22 11.86
N ILE A 94 4.75 9.25 11.40
CA ILE A 94 6.20 9.14 11.61
C ILE A 94 6.91 9.46 10.29
N GLU A 95 6.48 8.80 9.21
CA GLU A 95 7.05 8.92 7.86
C GLU A 95 5.91 9.04 6.84
N VAL A 96 6.19 9.72 5.72
CA VAL A 96 5.31 9.73 4.55
C VAL A 96 6.13 9.50 3.29
N ASN A 97 5.69 8.55 2.46
CA ASN A 97 6.37 8.12 1.25
C ASN A 97 7.85 7.74 1.51
N GLY A 98 8.12 7.11 2.66
CA GLY A 98 9.47 6.71 3.09
C GLY A 98 10.39 7.87 3.47
N ARG A 99 9.85 9.06 3.73
CA ARG A 99 10.62 10.25 4.14
C ARG A 99 10.07 10.88 5.42
N ASP A 100 10.91 11.65 6.09
CA ASP A 100 10.54 12.43 7.27
C ASP A 100 9.50 13.51 6.94
N LEU A 101 8.70 13.86 7.94
CA LEU A 101 7.60 14.82 7.82
C LEU A 101 8.04 16.22 7.35
N ASP A 102 9.26 16.63 7.67
CA ASP A 102 9.78 17.94 7.30
C ASP A 102 9.99 18.07 5.78
N PHE A 103 10.27 16.97 5.09
CA PHE A 103 10.44 16.96 3.63
C PHE A 103 9.12 17.22 2.88
N ILE A 104 7.98 16.88 3.49
CA ILE A 104 6.66 16.93 2.84
C ILE A 104 6.18 18.37 2.67
N LYS A 105 6.52 19.26 3.60
CA LYS A 105 5.99 20.62 3.65
C LYS A 105 6.33 21.44 2.40
N ASP A 106 7.52 21.21 1.85
CA ASP A 106 8.03 21.94 0.70
C ASP A 106 7.86 21.20 -0.64
N ARG A 107 7.08 20.09 -0.65
CA ARG A 107 6.93 19.28 -1.86
C ARG A 107 6.12 20.02 -2.93
N VAL A 108 6.63 19.99 -4.16
CA VAL A 108 5.90 20.46 -5.34
C VAL A 108 4.83 19.44 -5.71
N ALA A 109 3.60 19.88 -5.94
CA ALA A 109 2.55 18.98 -6.40
C ALA A 109 2.86 18.46 -7.81
N PHE A 110 2.52 17.20 -8.08
CA PHE A 110 2.82 16.54 -9.36
C PHE A 110 2.31 17.34 -10.58
N GLU A 111 1.14 17.97 -10.47
CA GLU A 111 0.51 18.79 -11.52
C GLU A 111 1.32 20.03 -11.93
N TYR A 112 2.23 20.50 -11.06
CA TYR A 112 3.10 21.65 -11.34
C TYR A 112 4.48 21.24 -11.87
N LEU A 113 4.77 19.94 -11.98
CA LEU A 113 6.01 19.47 -12.58
C LEU A 113 5.98 19.71 -14.09
N THR A 114 7.12 20.12 -14.65
CA THR A 114 7.24 20.31 -16.09
C THR A 114 7.39 18.95 -16.77
N PRO A 115 6.50 18.58 -17.71
CA PRO A 115 6.63 17.34 -18.44
C PRO A 115 7.83 17.42 -19.40
N LEU A 116 8.72 16.44 -19.32
CA LEU A 116 9.88 16.30 -20.20
C LEU A 116 9.83 14.96 -20.93
N PHE A 117 10.50 14.89 -22.08
CA PHE A 117 10.70 13.62 -22.76
C PHE A 117 11.70 12.75 -21.97
N PRO A 118 11.61 11.41 -22.08
CA PRO A 118 12.56 10.52 -21.44
C PRO A 118 13.99 10.76 -21.94
N GLU A 119 14.90 11.10 -21.03
CA GLU A 119 16.34 11.24 -21.32
C GLU A 119 17.14 9.99 -20.93
N GLU A 120 16.63 9.24 -19.95
CA GLU A 120 17.25 8.02 -19.45
C GLU A 120 16.51 6.79 -19.94
N LYS A 121 17.24 5.82 -20.50
CA LYS A 121 16.71 4.56 -21.03
C LYS A 121 16.72 3.46 -19.96
N PHE A 122 15.68 2.62 -19.92
CA PHE A 122 15.72 1.36 -19.19
C PHE A 122 16.54 0.33 -19.98
N ASN A 123 17.59 -0.21 -19.38
CA ASN A 123 18.42 -1.24 -19.97
C ASN A 123 17.76 -2.61 -19.78
N LEU A 124 17.17 -3.14 -20.84
CA LEU A 124 16.47 -4.44 -20.79
C LEU A 124 17.36 -5.62 -21.18
N THR A 125 18.58 -5.37 -21.63
CA THR A 125 19.45 -6.37 -22.29
C THR A 125 20.53 -6.97 -21.42
N GLU A 126 20.64 -6.53 -20.16
CA GLU A 126 21.65 -7.04 -19.21
C GLU A 126 21.14 -8.29 -18.47
N LYS A 127 20.90 -8.18 -17.16
CA LYS A 127 20.46 -9.29 -16.32
C LYS A 127 18.99 -9.60 -16.60
N GLY A 128 18.67 -10.90 -16.65
CA GLY A 128 17.30 -11.34 -16.92
C GLY A 128 16.83 -11.08 -18.35
N SER A 129 17.75 -10.79 -19.29
CA SER A 129 17.39 -10.53 -20.67
C SER A 129 16.92 -11.79 -21.39
N THR A 130 15.86 -11.63 -22.17
CA THR A 130 15.31 -12.62 -23.10
C THR A 130 15.43 -12.10 -24.53
N ILE A 131 15.22 -12.99 -25.52
CA ILE A 131 15.17 -12.58 -26.93
C ILE A 131 14.12 -11.46 -27.13
N SER A 132 12.97 -11.58 -26.47
CA SER A 132 11.89 -10.59 -26.48
C SER A 132 12.39 -9.21 -26.02
N THR A 133 13.03 -9.14 -24.85
CA THR A 133 13.54 -7.87 -24.30
C THR A 133 14.61 -7.23 -25.18
N ARG A 134 15.48 -8.03 -25.83
CA ARG A 134 16.51 -7.51 -26.75
C ARG A 134 15.90 -6.93 -28.02
N ILE A 135 14.86 -7.55 -28.54
CA ILE A 135 14.11 -7.01 -29.69
C ILE A 135 13.43 -5.70 -29.30
N VAL A 136 12.77 -5.64 -28.13
CA VAL A 136 12.17 -4.41 -27.62
C VAL A 136 13.23 -3.32 -27.48
N ASP A 137 14.37 -3.62 -26.86
CA ASP A 137 15.45 -2.65 -26.63
C ASP A 137 16.03 -2.05 -27.92
N LEU A 138 16.01 -2.84 -29.02
CA LEU A 138 16.51 -2.46 -30.33
C LEU A 138 15.50 -1.64 -31.14
N PHE A 139 14.22 -2.06 -31.17
CA PHE A 139 13.20 -1.48 -32.06
C PHE A 139 12.26 -0.49 -31.36
N ALA A 140 12.08 -0.63 -30.05
CA ALA A 140 11.15 0.15 -29.25
C ALA A 140 11.73 0.42 -27.84
N PRO A 141 12.85 1.18 -27.74
CA PRO A 141 13.50 1.44 -26.46
C PRO A 141 12.53 2.15 -25.49
N ILE A 142 12.56 1.74 -24.23
CA ILE A 142 11.67 2.27 -23.18
C ILE A 142 12.51 3.18 -22.27
N GLY A 143 12.10 4.43 -22.10
CA GLY A 143 12.75 5.39 -21.20
C GLY A 143 12.00 5.65 -19.88
N LYS A 144 12.67 6.29 -18.92
CA LYS A 144 12.06 6.76 -17.67
C LYS A 144 11.08 7.89 -17.98
N GLY A 145 9.79 7.67 -17.68
CA GLY A 145 8.70 8.57 -18.08
C GLY A 145 8.06 8.21 -19.44
N GLN A 146 8.46 7.10 -20.07
CA GLN A 146 7.88 6.65 -21.33
C GLN A 146 6.41 6.28 -21.17
N ARG A 147 5.58 6.73 -22.12
CA ARG A 147 4.21 6.26 -22.31
C ARG A 147 4.21 5.25 -23.44
N ALA A 148 4.01 3.98 -23.11
CA ALA A 148 4.06 2.87 -24.05
C ALA A 148 2.71 2.13 -24.09
N MET A 149 2.40 1.54 -25.25
CA MET A 149 1.24 0.70 -25.45
C MET A 149 1.66 -0.56 -26.19
N ILE A 150 1.31 -1.73 -25.64
CA ILE A 150 1.53 -3.01 -26.29
C ILE A 150 0.20 -3.42 -26.91
N VAL A 151 0.13 -3.38 -28.24
CA VAL A 151 -1.04 -3.83 -29.00
C VAL A 151 -0.82 -5.28 -29.38
N ALA A 152 -1.70 -6.16 -28.90
CA ALA A 152 -1.58 -7.60 -29.09
C ALA A 152 -2.97 -8.25 -29.17
N GLN A 153 -3.13 -9.24 -30.04
CA GLN A 153 -4.36 -10.04 -30.11
C GLN A 153 -4.42 -11.05 -28.96
N PRO A 154 -5.61 -11.59 -28.60
CA PRO A 154 -5.70 -12.65 -27.60
C PRO A 154 -4.75 -13.82 -27.90
N LYS A 155 -4.11 -14.36 -26.86
CA LYS A 155 -3.18 -15.51 -26.93
C LYS A 155 -1.88 -15.29 -27.74
N THR A 156 -1.46 -14.04 -27.96
CA THR A 156 -0.20 -13.73 -28.70
C THR A 156 1.02 -13.47 -27.80
N GLY A 157 0.95 -13.84 -26.52
CA GLY A 157 2.09 -13.72 -25.61
C GLY A 157 2.27 -12.34 -24.96
N LYS A 158 1.25 -11.46 -24.99
CA LYS A 158 1.24 -10.15 -24.27
C LYS A 158 1.74 -10.30 -22.83
N THR A 159 1.18 -11.26 -22.10
CA THR A 159 1.50 -11.52 -20.70
C THR A 159 2.94 -11.98 -20.51
N MET A 160 3.46 -12.81 -21.42
CA MET A 160 4.86 -13.26 -21.38
C MET A 160 5.83 -12.11 -21.63
N LEU A 161 5.55 -11.26 -22.63
CA LEU A 161 6.35 -10.08 -22.93
C LEU A 161 6.38 -9.10 -21.75
N LEU A 162 5.23 -8.85 -21.11
CA LEU A 162 5.14 -7.98 -19.94
C LEU A 162 5.96 -8.51 -18.76
N LYS A 163 5.93 -9.82 -18.52
CA LYS A 163 6.77 -10.46 -17.48
C LYS A 163 8.25 -10.33 -17.78
N ASP A 164 8.64 -10.58 -19.02
CA ASP A 164 10.04 -10.46 -19.45
C ASP A 164 10.56 -9.04 -19.22
N ILE A 165 9.78 -8.02 -19.61
CA ILE A 165 10.12 -6.61 -19.40
C ILE A 165 10.18 -6.29 -17.89
N ALA A 166 9.18 -6.68 -17.11
CA ALA A 166 9.15 -6.43 -15.66
C ALA A 166 10.36 -7.07 -14.95
N ASN A 167 10.70 -8.30 -15.32
CA ASN A 167 11.86 -9.00 -14.76
C ASN A 167 13.19 -8.35 -15.15
N ALA A 168 13.34 -7.89 -16.39
CA ALA A 168 14.52 -7.17 -16.83
C ALA A 168 14.67 -5.82 -16.10
N ILE A 169 13.59 -5.05 -15.95
CA ILE A 169 13.60 -3.78 -15.20
C ILE A 169 13.96 -4.04 -13.73
N SER A 170 13.32 -5.01 -13.08
CA SER A 170 13.61 -5.37 -11.68
C SER A 170 15.08 -5.76 -11.45
N ALA A 171 15.68 -6.48 -12.41
CA ALA A 171 17.06 -6.94 -12.29
C ALA A 171 18.10 -5.86 -12.59
N ASN A 172 17.80 -4.95 -13.52
CA ASN A 172 18.75 -3.94 -14.02
C ASN A 172 18.56 -2.57 -13.36
N HIS A 173 17.36 -2.28 -12.85
CA HIS A 173 16.96 -1.03 -12.24
C HIS A 173 16.28 -1.25 -10.88
N PRO A 174 17.01 -1.76 -9.86
CA PRO A 174 16.44 -1.98 -8.52
C PRO A 174 16.04 -0.68 -7.81
N GLU A 175 16.51 0.48 -8.29
CA GLU A 175 16.09 1.79 -7.82
C GLU A 175 14.67 2.16 -8.28
N ALA A 176 14.15 1.50 -9.33
CA ALA A 176 12.85 1.80 -9.87
C ALA A 176 11.75 1.15 -9.01
N TYR A 177 10.79 1.97 -8.58
CA TYR A 177 9.59 1.47 -7.94
C TYR A 177 8.64 0.88 -8.99
N MET A 178 8.56 -0.45 -9.03
CA MET A 178 7.73 -1.17 -10.01
C MET A 178 6.35 -1.46 -9.44
N MET A 179 5.31 -1.14 -10.20
CA MET A 179 3.92 -1.46 -9.87
C MET A 179 3.31 -2.26 -11.01
N VAL A 180 2.63 -3.35 -10.65
CA VAL A 180 1.88 -4.18 -11.62
C VAL A 180 0.40 -4.08 -11.26
N LEU A 181 -0.38 -3.43 -12.11
CA LEU A 181 -1.82 -3.26 -11.95
C LEU A 181 -2.55 -4.18 -12.92
N LEU A 182 -3.32 -5.12 -12.39
CA LEU A 182 -4.11 -6.07 -13.16
C LEU A 182 -5.59 -5.71 -13.00
N ILE A 183 -6.26 -5.39 -14.11
CA ILE A 183 -7.67 -5.00 -14.14
C ILE A 183 -8.41 -5.98 -15.03
N ASP A 184 -9.56 -6.47 -14.54
CA ASP A 184 -10.45 -7.39 -15.27
C ASP A 184 -9.72 -8.63 -15.83
N GLU A 185 -8.66 -9.08 -15.14
CA GLU A 185 -7.82 -10.17 -15.58
C GLU A 185 -8.17 -11.48 -14.87
N ARG A 186 -7.95 -12.60 -15.54
CA ARG A 186 -8.36 -13.90 -15.02
C ARG A 186 -7.53 -14.30 -13.78
N PRO A 187 -8.11 -14.96 -12.77
CA PRO A 187 -7.41 -15.30 -11.53
C PRO A 187 -6.12 -16.12 -11.73
N GLU A 188 -6.11 -17.02 -12.70
CA GLU A 188 -4.94 -17.82 -13.08
C GLU A 188 -3.81 -16.96 -13.65
N GLU A 189 -4.13 -15.94 -14.44
CA GLU A 189 -3.16 -15.00 -15.03
C GLU A 189 -2.60 -14.07 -13.96
N VAL A 190 -3.43 -13.63 -13.00
CA VAL A 190 -3.00 -12.86 -11.82
C VAL A 190 -2.00 -13.64 -10.99
N THR A 191 -2.32 -14.89 -10.66
CA THR A 191 -1.46 -15.77 -9.85
C THR A 191 -0.12 -16.04 -10.54
N ASP A 192 -0.16 -16.23 -11.87
CA ASP A 192 1.02 -16.49 -12.69
C ASP A 192 1.93 -15.25 -12.80
N MET A 193 1.36 -14.04 -12.90
CA MET A 193 2.11 -12.77 -12.85
C MET A 193 2.75 -12.56 -11.46
N GLU A 194 1.99 -12.76 -10.39
CA GLU A 194 2.42 -12.61 -9.01
C GLU A 194 3.68 -13.45 -8.73
N ARG A 195 3.62 -14.74 -9.05
CA ARG A 195 4.75 -15.67 -8.85
C ARG A 195 5.97 -15.34 -9.69
N SER A 196 5.76 -14.85 -10.91
CA SER A 196 6.85 -14.59 -11.86
C SER A 196 7.66 -13.34 -11.50
N VAL A 197 7.00 -12.29 -10.99
CA VAL A 197 7.63 -10.98 -10.76
C VAL A 197 8.02 -10.76 -9.29
N MET A 198 7.23 -11.28 -8.33
CA MET A 198 7.49 -11.05 -6.88
C MET A 198 8.67 -11.83 -6.31
N GLN A 199 9.06 -12.98 -6.88
CA GLN A 199 10.24 -13.72 -6.37
C GLN A 199 11.55 -12.91 -6.42
N ARG A 200 11.59 -11.82 -7.20
CA ARG A 200 12.79 -10.98 -7.38
C ARG A 200 12.69 -9.57 -6.79
N SER A 201 11.50 -9.08 -6.45
CA SER A 201 11.33 -7.72 -5.92
C SER A 201 10.58 -7.76 -4.59
N SER A 202 11.29 -7.53 -3.49
CA SER A 202 10.75 -7.54 -2.13
C SER A 202 9.84 -6.35 -1.80
N HIS A 203 9.67 -5.40 -2.72
CA HIS A 203 8.91 -4.15 -2.51
C HIS A 203 7.79 -3.93 -3.55
N LEU A 204 7.22 -5.01 -4.10
CA LEU A 204 6.21 -4.93 -5.15
C LEU A 204 4.79 -4.99 -4.58
N PRO A 205 4.04 -3.88 -4.46
CA PRO A 205 2.61 -3.97 -4.19
C PRO A 205 1.88 -4.48 -5.45
N LEU A 206 1.21 -5.62 -5.34
CA LEU A 206 0.29 -6.11 -6.37
C LEU A 206 -1.13 -5.70 -5.99
N MET A 207 -1.76 -4.88 -6.83
CA MET A 207 -3.20 -4.62 -6.74
C MET A 207 -3.93 -5.76 -7.45
N LYS A 208 -4.70 -6.54 -6.70
CA LYS A 208 -5.53 -7.62 -7.25
C LYS A 208 -6.92 -7.07 -7.59
N PRO A 209 -7.48 -7.37 -8.77
CA PRO A 209 -8.87 -7.05 -9.04
C PRO A 209 -9.78 -7.90 -8.13
N GLN A 210 -10.83 -7.27 -7.61
CA GLN A 210 -11.87 -7.99 -6.86
C GLN A 210 -12.69 -8.87 -7.80
N LYS A 211 -13.09 -10.04 -7.29
CA LYS A 211 -14.27 -10.73 -7.81
C LYS A 211 -15.48 -9.88 -7.47
N ASN A 212 -16.19 -9.39 -8.47
CA ASN A 212 -17.59 -9.00 -8.26
C ASN A 212 -18.34 -10.28 -7.84
N THR A 213 -18.60 -10.44 -6.54
CA THR A 213 -19.73 -11.27 -6.08
C THR A 213 -21.04 -10.56 -6.35
#